data_AF-A0A7W0TUB3-F1
#
_entry.id   AF-A0A7W0TUB3-F1
#
_cell.length_a   1.000
_cell.length_b   1.000
_cell.length_c   1.000
_cell.angle_alpha   90.00
_cell.angle_beta   90.00
_cell.angle_gamma   90.00
#
_symmetry.space_group_name_H-M   'P 1'
#
loop_
_entity.id
_entity.type
_entity.pdbx_description
1 polymer ?
#
loop_
_entity_poly.entity_id
_entity_poly.type
_entity_poly.pdbx_seq_one_letter_code
_entity_poly.pdbx_strand_id
1 'polypeptide(L)'
;MGGAFARIWLTAGGLWVGTTYGWSHRLGFPALVAVLAAAGALVLRRRPFTRLAAIFSVAVLIGAVGAGLRTQRTAPVEAMAHGVPSCTMSGRIVEATGLGTLAAVRHLSCDGWAPIDRPGSVFLDVRGHPGGTVQAEGWLIPLTEDPFDVARRRAGGDAAFAPTTVDVQGPRGGVFALAASIRTGLERATAALDPRVAALVQGLTLGDADSLDPASVERFRSAGLAHLLAVSGTNVAIVLGTVAVAARRLPHKLRITAGGATLVLFVVVVGPDPSVLRAAAMGGIGLIAL
;
A
#
# COMPACT_ATOMS: atom_id res chain seq x y z
N MET A 1 -21.41 -4.51 25.12
CA MET A 1 -20.63 -5.06 23.99
C MET A 1 -21.13 -4.63 22.60
N GLY A 2 -22.42 -4.33 22.37
CA GLY A 2 -22.92 -3.93 21.03
C GLY A 2 -22.46 -2.56 20.50
N GLY A 3 -22.09 -1.62 21.37
CA GLY A 3 -21.77 -0.24 20.96
C GLY A 3 -20.38 -0.04 20.33
N ALA A 4 -19.44 -0.99 20.43
CA ALA A 4 -18.13 -0.90 19.79
C ALA A 4 -18.17 -1.42 18.35
N PHE A 5 -18.82 -2.56 18.14
CA PHE A 5 -19.06 -3.17 16.82
C PHE A 5 -19.81 -2.24 15.86
N ALA A 6 -20.79 -1.48 16.35
CA ALA A 6 -21.50 -0.50 15.53
C ALA A 6 -20.58 0.63 15.02
N ARG A 7 -19.57 1.06 15.80
CA ARG A 7 -18.64 2.14 15.40
C ARG A 7 -17.72 1.70 14.28
N ILE A 8 -17.31 0.45 14.35
CA ILE A 8 -16.42 -0.22 13.42
C ILE A 8 -17.05 -0.31 12.03
N TRP A 9 -18.26 -0.85 11.94
CA TRP A 9 -18.97 -0.97 10.66
C TRP A 9 -19.33 0.37 10.05
N LEU A 10 -19.62 1.36 10.90
CA LEU A 10 -19.78 2.74 10.47
C LEU A 10 -18.46 3.28 9.89
N THR A 11 -17.32 3.19 10.58
CA THR A 11 -16.05 3.71 10.02
C THR A 11 -15.66 3.06 8.69
N ALA A 12 -15.82 1.74 8.57
CA ALA A 12 -15.52 1.00 7.35
C ALA A 12 -16.49 1.34 6.21
N GLY A 13 -17.79 1.44 6.50
CA GLY A 13 -18.80 1.89 5.55
C GLY A 13 -18.56 3.32 5.08
N GLY A 14 -18.12 4.20 5.99
CA GLY A 14 -17.81 5.60 5.66
C GLY A 14 -16.60 5.72 4.75
N LEU A 15 -15.53 4.96 5.04
CA LEU A 15 -14.35 4.92 4.17
C LEU A 15 -14.71 4.41 2.77
N TRP A 16 -15.51 3.33 2.69
CA TRP A 16 -15.94 2.72 1.43
C TRP A 16 -16.82 3.67 0.60
N VAL A 17 -17.82 4.31 1.23
CA VAL A 17 -18.67 5.32 0.59
C VAL A 17 -17.85 6.54 0.16
N GLY A 18 -16.93 7.02 0.99
CA GLY A 18 -16.05 8.15 0.62
C GLY A 18 -15.16 7.84 -0.59
N THR A 19 -14.58 6.64 -0.63
CA THR A 19 -13.74 6.20 -1.76
C THR A 19 -14.52 5.99 -3.04
N THR A 20 -15.76 5.48 -2.96
CA THR A 20 -16.60 5.25 -4.15
C THR A 20 -17.24 6.55 -4.65
N TYR A 21 -17.69 7.42 -3.74
CA TYR A 21 -18.36 8.68 -4.06
C TYR A 21 -17.38 9.79 -4.51
N GLY A 22 -16.17 9.84 -3.94
CA GLY A 22 -15.10 10.72 -4.43
C GLY A 22 -14.57 10.34 -5.81
N TRP A 23 -14.79 9.09 -6.22
CA TRP A 23 -14.46 8.60 -7.56
C TRP A 23 -15.51 9.00 -8.60
N SER A 24 -16.80 9.06 -8.21
CA SER A 24 -17.91 9.37 -9.12
C SER A 24 -18.24 10.87 -9.23
N HIS A 25 -17.97 11.67 -8.20
CA HIS A 25 -18.26 13.11 -8.19
C HIS A 25 -17.04 13.92 -7.72
N ARG A 26 -16.59 14.86 -8.57
CA ARG A 26 -15.55 15.87 -8.26
C ARG A 26 -16.06 16.79 -7.15
N LEU A 27 -16.01 16.35 -5.89
CA LEU A 27 -16.46 17.11 -4.72
C LEU A 27 -15.60 18.36 -4.55
N GLY A 28 -16.20 19.54 -4.73
CA GLY A 28 -15.54 20.82 -4.54
C GLY A 28 -15.36 21.20 -3.05
N PHE A 29 -14.38 22.06 -2.79
CA PHE A 29 -14.06 22.70 -1.50
C PHE A 29 -15.27 23.14 -0.64
N PRO A 30 -16.39 23.68 -1.17
CA PRO A 30 -17.54 24.04 -0.34
C PRO A 30 -18.24 22.84 0.33
N ALA A 31 -18.23 21.65 -0.29
CA ALA A 31 -18.80 20.44 0.32
C ALA A 31 -17.96 19.95 1.52
N LEU A 32 -16.64 20.14 1.46
CA LEU A 32 -15.69 19.86 2.54
C LEU A 32 -15.98 20.71 3.79
N VAL A 33 -16.24 22.00 3.60
CA VAL A 33 -16.54 22.95 4.68
C VAL A 33 -17.88 22.63 5.34
N ALA A 34 -18.90 22.25 4.56
CA ALA A 34 -20.21 21.87 5.09
C ALA A 34 -20.15 20.58 5.95
N VAL A 35 -19.36 19.59 5.53
CA VAL A 35 -19.19 18.33 6.29
C VAL A 35 -18.40 18.55 7.58
N LEU A 36 -17.35 19.39 7.54
CA LEU A 36 -16.58 19.76 8.74
C LEU A 36 -17.40 20.59 9.73
N ALA A 37 -18.23 21.52 9.25
CA ALA A 37 -19.12 22.32 10.09
C ALA A 37 -20.20 21.44 10.74
N ALA A 38 -20.79 20.50 9.99
CA ALA A 38 -21.77 19.54 10.51
C ALA A 38 -21.15 18.57 11.53
N ALA A 39 -19.92 18.09 11.29
CA ALA A 39 -19.18 17.24 12.22
C ALA A 39 -18.81 17.99 13.51
N GLY A 40 -18.37 19.25 13.40
CA GLY A 40 -18.10 20.12 14.55
C GLY A 40 -19.33 20.38 15.41
N ALA A 41 -20.48 20.66 14.78
CA ALA A 41 -21.75 20.84 15.47
C ALA A 41 -22.26 19.55 16.16
N LEU A 42 -21.98 18.38 15.59
CA LEU A 42 -22.36 17.09 16.17
C LEU A 42 -21.49 16.66 17.36
N VAL A 43 -20.21 17.02 17.36
CA VAL A 43 -19.24 16.70 18.43
C VAL A 43 -19.56 17.43 19.74
N LEU A 44 -20.20 18.61 19.70
CA LEU A 44 -20.63 19.33 20.90
C LEU A 44 -21.83 18.68 21.64
N ARG A 45 -22.55 17.74 21.02
CA ARG A 45 -23.67 17.04 21.67
C ARG A 45 -23.19 15.79 22.41
N ARG A 46 -23.47 15.71 23.72
CA ARG A 46 -23.06 14.62 24.64
C ARG A 46 -23.68 13.23 24.36
N ARG A 47 -24.25 12.97 23.18
CA ARG A 47 -24.91 11.68 22.89
C ARG A 47 -23.96 10.72 22.14
N PRO A 48 -24.00 9.41 22.44
CA PRO A 48 -23.10 8.43 21.83
C PRO A 48 -23.30 8.28 20.32
N PHE A 49 -24.50 8.54 19.81
CA PHE A 49 -24.83 8.47 18.38
C PHE A 49 -24.22 9.60 17.54
N THR A 50 -24.01 10.79 18.11
CA THR A 50 -23.43 11.94 17.38
C THR A 50 -21.92 11.82 17.22
N ARG A 51 -21.23 11.19 18.19
CA ARG A 51 -19.81 10.82 18.06
C ARG A 51 -19.59 9.78 16.95
N LEU A 52 -20.52 8.84 16.80
CA LEU A 52 -20.49 7.81 15.77
C LEU A 52 -20.61 8.36 14.35
N ALA A 53 -21.57 9.27 14.16
CA ALA A 53 -21.74 9.96 12.89
C ALA A 53 -20.54 10.86 12.55
N ALA A 54 -19.94 11.54 13.54
CA ALA A 54 -18.74 12.35 13.30
C ALA A 54 -17.54 11.51 12.81
N ILE A 55 -17.31 10.32 13.40
CA ILE A 55 -16.22 9.43 12.96
C ILE A 55 -16.50 8.90 11.54
N PHE A 56 -17.75 8.53 11.22
CA PHE A 56 -18.16 8.14 9.87
C PHE A 56 -17.86 9.25 8.85
N SER A 57 -18.28 10.48 9.14
CA SER A 57 -18.09 11.63 8.25
C SER A 57 -16.61 11.97 8.03
N VAL A 58 -15.76 11.86 9.06
CA VAL A 58 -14.31 12.06 8.92
C VAL A 58 -13.68 10.96 8.07
N ALA A 59 -14.09 9.70 8.23
CA ALA A 59 -13.61 8.60 7.40
C ALA A 59 -14.02 8.77 5.92
N VAL A 60 -15.27 9.18 5.65
CA VAL A 60 -15.74 9.55 4.30
C VAL A 60 -14.87 10.66 3.71
N LEU A 61 -14.58 11.70 4.50
CA LEU A 61 -13.78 12.85 4.08
C LEU A 61 -12.34 12.44 3.70
N ILE A 62 -11.69 11.60 4.52
CA ILE A 62 -10.33 11.10 4.25
C ILE A 62 -10.33 10.27 2.96
N GLY A 63 -11.33 9.40 2.77
CA GLY A 63 -11.49 8.61 1.54
C GLY A 63 -11.70 9.48 0.29
N ALA A 64 -12.55 10.49 0.39
CA ALA A 64 -12.87 11.39 -0.73
C ALA A 64 -11.70 12.33 -1.08
N VAL A 65 -11.00 12.89 -0.09
CA VAL A 65 -9.79 13.71 -0.30
C VAL A 65 -8.66 12.86 -0.88
N GLY A 66 -8.47 11.64 -0.38
CA GLY A 66 -7.48 10.71 -0.92
C GLY A 66 -7.74 10.33 -2.38
N ALA A 67 -9.00 10.16 -2.77
CA ALA A 67 -9.38 9.92 -4.16
C ALA A 67 -9.22 11.17 -5.04
N GLY A 68 -9.62 12.34 -4.55
CA GLY A 68 -9.50 13.62 -5.28
C GLY A 68 -8.05 14.06 -5.54
N LEU A 69 -7.14 13.80 -4.61
CA LEU A 69 -5.71 14.08 -4.81
C LEU A 69 -5.05 13.17 -5.85
N ARG A 70 -5.60 11.98 -6.11
CA ARG A 70 -5.12 11.05 -7.15
C ARG A 70 -5.60 11.44 -8.55
N THR A 71 -6.80 12.00 -8.69
CA THR A 71 -7.39 12.34 -9.99
C THR A 71 -6.94 13.69 -10.55
N GLN A 72 -6.24 14.53 -9.77
CA GLN A 72 -5.73 15.84 -10.21
C GLN A 72 -4.29 15.83 -10.74
N ARG A 73 -3.58 14.71 -10.69
CA ARG A 73 -2.23 14.63 -11.25
C ARG A 73 -2.29 14.10 -12.69
N THR A 74 -2.57 14.99 -13.64
CA THR A 74 -2.12 14.75 -15.01
C THR A 74 -0.62 15.02 -15.03
N ALA A 75 0.17 13.98 -14.83
CA ALA A 75 1.62 14.09 -14.82
C ALA A 75 2.13 14.43 -16.25
N PRO A 76 3.11 15.33 -16.41
CA PRO A 76 3.78 15.57 -17.69
C PRO A 76 4.37 14.29 -18.33
N VAL A 77 4.61 13.26 -17.51
CA VAL A 77 5.13 11.94 -17.91
C VAL A 77 4.20 11.22 -18.88
N GLU A 78 2.87 11.32 -18.72
CA GLU A 78 1.92 10.59 -19.57
C GLU A 78 2.01 11.05 -21.03
N ALA A 79 2.11 12.37 -21.24
CA ALA A 79 2.26 12.95 -22.58
C ALA A 79 3.61 12.54 -23.23
N MET A 80 4.68 12.49 -22.44
CA MET A 80 6.00 12.07 -22.92
C MET A 80 6.05 10.59 -23.28
N ALA A 81 5.34 9.74 -22.53
CA ALA A 81 5.36 8.30 -22.71
C ALA A 81 4.83 7.88 -24.09
N HIS A 82 3.91 8.63 -24.70
CA HIS A 82 3.42 8.33 -26.04
C HIS A 82 4.50 8.35 -27.14
N GLY A 83 5.58 9.12 -26.94
CA GLY A 83 6.72 9.16 -27.87
C GLY A 83 7.71 8.02 -27.69
N VAL A 84 7.52 7.19 -26.65
CA VAL A 84 8.44 6.13 -26.21
C VAL A 84 9.91 6.57 -26.22
N PRO A 85 10.29 7.65 -25.52
CA PRO A 85 11.67 8.11 -25.50
C PRO A 85 12.54 7.22 -24.60
N SER A 86 13.82 7.13 -24.95
CA SER A 86 14.89 6.70 -24.03
C SER A 86 15.06 7.76 -22.95
N CYS A 87 15.04 7.33 -21.69
CA CYS A 87 15.20 8.20 -20.55
C CYS A 87 16.10 7.58 -19.47
N THR A 88 16.79 8.46 -18.75
CA THR A 88 17.41 8.15 -17.47
C THR A 88 16.52 8.69 -16.35
N MET A 89 16.21 7.85 -15.38
CA MET A 89 15.46 8.24 -14.19
C MET A 89 16.23 7.98 -12.90
N SER A 90 15.93 8.79 -11.89
CA SER A 90 16.22 8.45 -10.50
C SER A 90 14.99 8.68 -9.65
N GLY A 91 14.77 7.81 -8.67
CA GLY A 91 13.55 7.83 -7.88
C GLY A 91 13.66 7.08 -6.56
N ARG A 92 12.55 7.05 -5.85
CA ARG A 92 12.37 6.22 -4.66
C ARG A 92 11.25 5.24 -4.88
N ILE A 93 11.46 4.01 -4.44
CA ILE A 93 10.45 2.98 -4.46
C ILE A 93 9.43 3.30 -3.38
N VAL A 94 8.19 3.51 -3.81
CA VAL A 94 7.05 3.80 -2.94
C VAL A 94 6.43 2.50 -2.49
N GLU A 95 6.23 1.60 -3.44
CA GLU A 95 5.48 0.37 -3.25
C GLU A 95 5.97 -0.69 -4.23
N ALA A 96 6.03 -1.94 -3.80
CA ALA A 96 6.32 -3.10 -4.63
C ALA A 96 5.17 -4.09 -4.40
N THR A 97 4.42 -4.39 -5.47
CA THR A 97 3.21 -5.21 -5.44
C THR A 97 3.24 -6.21 -6.60
N GLY A 98 2.25 -7.11 -6.66
CA GLY A 98 2.05 -7.96 -7.84
C GLY A 98 1.71 -7.21 -9.15
N LEU A 99 1.56 -5.87 -9.11
CA LEU A 99 1.46 -5.02 -10.31
C LEU A 99 2.82 -4.51 -10.79
N GLY A 100 3.91 -4.84 -10.08
CA GLY A 100 5.26 -4.31 -10.26
C GLY A 100 5.63 -3.28 -9.19
N THR A 101 6.76 -2.61 -9.42
CA THR A 101 7.35 -1.66 -8.47
C THR A 101 6.99 -0.23 -8.87
N LEU A 102 6.21 0.43 -8.02
CA LEU A 102 5.86 1.84 -8.15
C LEU A 102 7.00 2.70 -7.58
N ALA A 103 7.62 3.50 -8.46
CA ALA A 103 8.64 4.46 -8.07
C ALA A 103 8.15 5.89 -8.26
N ALA A 104 8.32 6.71 -7.23
CA ALA A 104 8.19 8.15 -7.33
C ALA A 104 9.47 8.69 -7.97
N VAL A 105 9.34 9.20 -9.19
CA VAL A 105 10.46 9.72 -9.96
C VAL A 105 10.86 11.08 -9.38
N ARG A 106 12.14 11.23 -9.04
CA ARG A 106 12.73 12.48 -8.55
C ARG A 106 13.24 13.32 -9.70
N HIS A 107 13.96 12.70 -10.62
CA HIS A 107 14.57 13.35 -11.77
C HIS A 107 14.41 12.44 -12.98
N LEU A 108 13.97 13.00 -14.10
CA LEU A 108 13.78 12.30 -15.37
C LEU A 108 14.40 13.14 -16.49
N SER A 109 15.29 12.51 -17.25
CA SER A 109 15.91 13.10 -18.43
C SER A 109 15.63 12.17 -19.62
N CYS A 110 14.94 12.67 -20.63
CA CYS A 110 14.54 11.91 -21.82
C CYS A 110 15.12 12.54 -23.08
N ASP A 111 15.45 11.71 -24.07
CA ASP A 111 15.97 12.20 -25.35
C ASP A 111 14.94 13.07 -26.08
N GLY A 112 15.34 14.27 -26.47
CA GLY A 112 14.47 15.24 -27.14
C GLY A 112 13.57 16.04 -26.20
N TRP A 113 13.70 15.88 -24.87
CA TRP A 113 12.91 16.62 -23.87
C TRP A 113 13.80 17.33 -22.85
N ALA A 114 13.32 18.47 -22.33
CA ALA A 114 13.98 19.12 -21.21
C ALA A 114 13.89 18.25 -19.94
N PRO A 115 14.92 18.19 -19.10
CA PRO A 115 14.89 17.41 -17.87
C PRO A 115 13.82 17.95 -16.91
N ILE A 116 13.08 17.04 -16.28
CA ILE A 116 11.97 17.38 -15.38
C ILE A 116 12.23 16.81 -13.99
N ASP A 117 12.09 17.67 -12.99
CA ASP A 117 12.10 17.28 -11.58
C ASP A 117 10.70 16.94 -11.09
N ARG A 118 10.59 15.84 -10.34
CA ARG A 118 9.35 15.29 -9.77
C ARG A 118 8.24 15.12 -10.82
N PRO A 119 8.51 14.45 -11.94
CA PRO A 119 7.59 14.43 -13.07
C PRO A 119 6.34 13.57 -12.77
N GLY A 120 6.41 12.64 -11.81
CA GLY A 120 5.30 11.77 -11.43
C GLY A 120 5.78 10.47 -10.79
N SER A 121 4.96 9.43 -10.93
CA SER A 121 5.28 8.06 -10.54
C SER A 121 5.16 7.10 -11.71
N VAL A 122 6.08 6.15 -11.79
CA VAL A 122 6.14 5.16 -12.86
C VAL A 122 6.19 3.75 -12.30
N PHE A 123 5.64 2.80 -13.05
CA PHE A 123 5.79 1.38 -12.77
C PHE A 123 7.02 0.81 -13.47
N LEU A 124 7.79 0.03 -12.73
CA LEU A 124 8.97 -0.68 -13.19
C LEU A 124 8.74 -2.17 -12.89
N ASP A 125 9.21 -3.06 -13.76
CA ASP A 125 9.27 -4.48 -13.45
C ASP A 125 10.66 -4.85 -12.92
N VAL A 126 10.97 -4.34 -11.73
CA VAL A 126 12.26 -4.57 -11.04
C VAL A 126 12.02 -4.94 -9.60
N ARG A 127 12.89 -5.79 -9.05
CA ARG A 127 12.84 -6.16 -7.64
C ARG A 127 13.28 -4.98 -6.78
N GLY A 128 12.41 -4.54 -5.89
CA GLY A 128 12.62 -3.34 -5.10
C GLY A 128 11.88 -3.40 -3.77
N HIS A 129 12.38 -2.63 -2.81
CA HIS A 129 11.82 -2.56 -1.47
C HIS A 129 11.30 -1.16 -1.19
N PRO A 130 10.13 -1.00 -0.52
CA PRO A 130 9.65 0.30 -0.09
C PRO A 130 10.73 1.09 0.67
N GLY A 131 10.91 2.36 0.29
CA GLY A 131 11.94 3.23 0.86
C GLY A 131 13.34 3.08 0.22
N GLY A 132 13.53 2.12 -0.68
CA GLY A 132 14.73 2.01 -1.51
C GLY A 132 14.84 3.14 -2.54
N THR A 133 16.04 3.34 -3.08
CA THR A 133 16.29 4.24 -4.20
C THR A 133 16.52 3.42 -5.46
N VAL A 134 16.00 3.90 -6.59
CA VAL A 134 16.19 3.28 -7.89
C VAL A 134 16.79 4.31 -8.84
N GLN A 135 17.80 3.89 -9.58
CA GLN A 135 18.35 4.61 -10.72
C GLN A 135 18.28 3.67 -11.91
N ALA A 136 17.66 4.12 -13.00
CA ALA A 136 17.42 3.26 -14.15
C ALA A 136 17.52 4.06 -15.44
N GLU A 137 18.01 3.40 -16.48
CA GLU A 137 18.02 3.90 -17.85
C GLU A 137 17.20 2.95 -18.72
N GLY A 138 16.40 3.47 -19.63
CA GLY A 138 15.50 2.64 -20.44
C GLY A 138 14.41 3.45 -21.11
N TRP A 139 13.30 2.81 -21.44
CA TRP A 139 12.24 3.38 -22.25
C TRP A 139 11.03 3.73 -21.41
N LEU A 140 10.49 4.94 -21.60
CA LEU A 140 9.23 5.35 -20.99
C LEU A 140 8.06 4.93 -21.89
N ILE A 141 7.15 4.10 -21.40
CA ILE A 141 6.08 3.46 -22.19
C ILE A 141 4.72 3.91 -21.62
N PRO A 142 3.73 4.24 -22.47
CA PRO A 142 2.43 4.67 -21.98
C PRO A 142 1.66 3.48 -21.41
N LEU A 143 0.89 3.71 -20.34
CA LEU A 143 -0.04 2.72 -19.81
C LEU A 143 -1.22 2.56 -20.78
N THR A 144 -1.49 1.34 -21.20
CA THR A 144 -2.55 1.01 -22.15
C THR A 144 -3.92 0.87 -21.47
N GLU A 145 -4.95 0.54 -22.24
CA GLU A 145 -6.31 0.24 -21.74
C GLU A 145 -6.47 -1.23 -21.33
N ASP A 146 -5.38 -1.99 -21.25
CA ASP A 146 -5.46 -3.36 -20.77
C ASP A 146 -5.82 -3.39 -19.26
N PRO A 147 -6.46 -4.47 -18.77
CA PRO A 147 -6.90 -4.52 -17.38
C PRO A 147 -5.76 -4.34 -16.36
N PHE A 148 -4.54 -4.69 -16.75
CA PHE A 148 -3.35 -4.61 -15.90
C PHE A 148 -2.82 -3.18 -15.78
N ASP A 149 -2.66 -2.45 -16.89
CA ASP A 149 -2.25 -1.05 -16.87
C ASP A 149 -3.35 -0.15 -16.30
N VAL A 150 -4.62 -0.48 -16.49
CA VAL A 150 -5.73 0.19 -15.79
C VAL A 150 -5.59 0.03 -14.27
N ALA A 151 -5.17 -1.15 -13.79
CA ALA A 151 -4.92 -1.37 -12.37
C ALA A 151 -3.71 -0.56 -11.88
N ARG A 152 -2.61 -0.50 -12.65
CA ARG A 152 -1.44 0.35 -12.38
C ARG A 152 -1.81 1.83 -12.30
N ARG A 153 -2.60 2.32 -13.26
CA ARG A 153 -3.10 3.69 -13.28
C ARG A 153 -3.93 4.02 -12.03
N ARG A 154 -4.80 3.09 -11.60
CA ARG A 154 -5.58 3.22 -10.35
C ARG A 154 -4.71 3.20 -9.10
N ALA A 155 -3.60 2.46 -9.12
CA ALA A 155 -2.61 2.44 -8.05
C ALA A 155 -1.80 3.74 -7.95
N GLY A 156 -1.84 4.59 -8.98
CA GLY A 156 -1.18 5.91 -9.02
C GLY A 156 0.05 5.96 -9.92
N GLY A 157 0.21 5.00 -10.83
CA GLY A 157 1.22 5.08 -11.88
C GLY A 157 0.77 5.95 -13.05
N ASP A 158 1.66 6.82 -13.52
CA ASP A 158 1.41 7.72 -14.66
C ASP A 158 1.90 7.09 -15.99
N ALA A 159 2.94 6.27 -15.93
CA ALA A 159 3.50 5.54 -17.06
C ALA A 159 4.19 4.23 -16.60
N ALA A 160 4.49 3.35 -17.56
CA ALA A 160 5.40 2.23 -17.36
C ALA A 160 6.82 2.62 -17.80
N PHE A 161 7.81 1.98 -17.21
CA PHE A 161 9.19 2.15 -17.62
C PHE A 161 9.87 0.79 -17.77
N ALA A 162 10.45 0.57 -18.95
CA ALA A 162 11.18 -0.63 -19.29
C ALA A 162 12.68 -0.37 -19.16
N PRO A 163 13.31 -0.72 -18.01
CA PRO A 163 14.72 -0.47 -17.80
C PRO A 163 15.59 -1.38 -18.66
N THR A 164 16.61 -0.79 -19.27
CA THR A 164 17.75 -1.49 -19.90
C THR A 164 18.87 -1.70 -18.88
N THR A 165 19.09 -0.72 -18.00
CA THR A 165 19.99 -0.83 -16.85
C THR A 165 19.25 -0.37 -15.60
N VAL A 166 19.52 -1.05 -14.47
CA VAL A 166 18.91 -0.70 -13.19
C VAL A 166 19.91 -0.90 -12.05
N ASP A 167 20.02 0.12 -11.21
CA ASP A 167 20.66 0.07 -9.89
C ASP A 167 19.59 0.32 -8.82
N VAL A 168 19.30 -0.72 -8.03
CA VAL A 168 18.37 -0.65 -6.91
C VAL A 168 19.15 -0.75 -5.62
N GLN A 169 19.01 0.28 -4.78
CA GLN A 169 19.65 0.32 -3.48
C GLN A 169 18.59 0.29 -2.38
N GLY A 170 18.86 -0.50 -1.34
CA GLY A 170 17.98 -0.65 -0.19
C GLY A 170 17.79 0.65 0.61
N PRO A 171 16.75 0.72 1.45
CA PRO A 171 16.51 1.87 2.32
C PRO A 171 17.70 2.09 3.28
N ARG A 172 18.20 3.33 3.33
CA ARG A 172 19.40 3.69 4.12
C ARG A 172 19.11 4.05 5.60
N GLY A 173 17.85 4.10 6.03
CA GLY A 173 17.50 4.41 7.43
C GLY A 173 15.99 4.40 7.75
N GLY A 174 15.67 4.54 9.04
CA GLY A 174 14.30 4.63 9.54
C GLY A 174 13.55 3.28 9.57
N VAL A 175 12.21 3.36 9.62
CA VAL A 175 11.34 2.17 9.72
C VAL A 175 11.46 1.23 8.52
N PHE A 176 11.76 1.77 7.33
CA PHE A 176 11.98 0.97 6.13
C PHE A 176 13.30 0.19 6.18
N ALA A 177 14.35 0.75 6.80
CA ALA A 177 15.60 0.02 7.01
C ALA A 177 15.43 -1.11 8.04
N LEU A 178 14.65 -0.88 9.11
CA LEU A 178 14.27 -1.94 10.03
C LEU A 178 13.49 -3.05 9.31
N ALA A 179 12.51 -2.69 8.49
CA ALA A 179 11.77 -3.66 7.68
C ALA A 179 12.68 -4.46 6.74
N ALA A 180 13.60 -3.80 6.04
CA ALA A 180 14.60 -4.46 5.22
C ALA A 180 15.45 -5.43 6.06
N SER A 181 15.86 -5.05 7.26
CA SER A 181 16.65 -5.93 8.13
C SER A 181 15.90 -7.20 8.57
N ILE A 182 14.58 -7.11 8.79
CA ILE A 182 13.72 -8.27 9.11
C ILE A 182 13.65 -9.21 7.90
N ARG A 183 13.46 -8.65 6.69
CA ARG A 183 13.41 -9.41 5.44
C ARG A 183 14.73 -10.14 5.18
N THR A 184 15.85 -9.43 5.27
CA THR A 184 17.19 -10.06 5.14
C THR A 184 17.45 -11.07 6.27
N GLY A 185 16.89 -10.86 7.47
CA GLY A 185 16.94 -11.83 8.56
C GLY A 185 16.24 -13.14 8.20
N LEU A 186 15.06 -13.07 7.59
CA LEU A 186 14.33 -14.24 7.10
C LEU A 186 15.06 -14.93 5.95
N GLU A 187 15.61 -14.16 5.00
CA GLU A 187 16.43 -14.70 3.91
C GLU A 187 17.60 -15.52 4.46
N ARG A 188 18.34 -14.97 5.44
CA ARG A 188 19.43 -15.70 6.10
C ARG A 188 18.95 -16.94 6.86
N ALA A 189 17.83 -16.85 7.57
CA ALA A 189 17.26 -17.97 8.31
C ALA A 189 16.78 -19.10 7.39
N THR A 190 16.41 -18.77 6.16
CA THR A 190 15.93 -19.73 5.15
C THR A 190 17.01 -20.19 4.17
N ALA A 191 18.23 -19.63 4.23
CA ALA A 191 19.32 -19.92 3.31
C ALA A 191 19.79 -21.40 3.33
N ALA A 192 19.53 -22.13 4.41
CA ALA A 192 19.87 -23.55 4.53
C ALA A 192 18.81 -24.51 3.94
N LEU A 193 17.64 -24.00 3.54
CA LEU A 193 16.57 -24.80 2.92
C LEU A 193 16.81 -24.95 1.42
N ASP A 194 16.14 -25.94 0.81
CA ASP A 194 16.03 -26.01 -0.65
C ASP A 194 15.47 -24.69 -1.20
N PRO A 195 16.01 -24.14 -2.30
CA PRO A 195 15.60 -22.83 -2.83
C PRO A 195 14.10 -22.70 -3.09
N ARG A 196 13.43 -23.78 -3.52
CA ARG A 196 11.97 -23.76 -3.74
C ARG A 196 11.20 -23.65 -2.44
N VAL A 197 11.68 -24.33 -1.39
CA VAL A 197 11.07 -24.28 -0.06
C VAL A 197 11.33 -22.93 0.60
N ALA A 198 12.55 -22.38 0.47
CA ALA A 198 12.89 -21.06 0.96
C ALA A 198 12.01 -19.98 0.32
N ALA A 199 11.88 -19.98 -1.01
CA ALA A 199 11.02 -19.06 -1.76
C ALA A 199 9.55 -19.20 -1.35
N LEU A 200 9.07 -20.42 -1.11
CA LEU A 200 7.70 -20.64 -0.63
C LEU A 200 7.48 -20.08 0.78
N VAL A 201 8.43 -20.31 1.70
CA VAL A 201 8.35 -19.76 3.07
C VAL A 201 8.35 -18.24 3.04
N GLN A 202 9.24 -17.63 2.25
CA GLN A 202 9.31 -16.18 2.08
C GLN A 202 8.04 -15.61 1.44
N GLY A 203 7.49 -16.27 0.40
CA GLY A 203 6.21 -15.90 -0.20
C GLY A 203 5.04 -15.97 0.79
N LEU A 204 4.95 -17.04 1.58
CA LEU A 204 3.87 -17.23 2.57
C LEU A 204 3.94 -16.23 3.73
N THR A 205 5.15 -15.84 4.14
CA THR A 205 5.37 -14.99 5.32
C THR A 205 5.42 -13.50 4.98
N LEU A 206 6.12 -13.13 3.90
CA LEU A 206 6.36 -11.75 3.50
C LEU A 206 5.60 -11.34 2.24
N GLY A 207 4.97 -12.28 1.53
CA GLY A 207 4.27 -11.99 0.27
C GLY A 207 5.20 -11.84 -0.92
N ASP A 208 6.48 -12.20 -0.74
CA ASP A 208 7.50 -12.19 -1.78
C ASP A 208 7.35 -13.44 -2.65
N ALA A 209 6.36 -13.40 -3.55
CA ALA A 209 6.12 -14.46 -4.53
C ALA A 209 7.03 -14.33 -5.76
N ASP A 210 7.74 -13.21 -5.94
CA ASP A 210 8.63 -12.96 -7.08
C ASP A 210 9.84 -13.92 -7.09
N SER A 211 10.13 -14.51 -5.94
CA SER A 211 11.16 -15.52 -5.74
C SER A 211 10.78 -16.92 -6.22
N LEU A 212 9.50 -17.16 -6.52
CA LEU A 212 9.00 -18.47 -6.96
C LEU A 212 9.19 -18.66 -8.48
N ASP A 213 9.62 -19.87 -8.86
CA ASP A 213 9.66 -20.30 -10.25
C ASP A 213 8.24 -20.25 -10.88
N PRO A 214 8.08 -19.74 -12.12
CA PRO A 214 6.80 -19.72 -12.83
C PRO A 214 6.07 -21.06 -12.86
N ALA A 215 6.78 -22.19 -12.97
CA ALA A 215 6.13 -23.51 -12.97
C ALA A 215 5.55 -23.87 -11.60
N SER A 216 6.19 -23.44 -10.50
CA SER A 216 5.62 -23.55 -9.16
C SER A 216 4.37 -22.67 -9.00
N VAL A 217 4.40 -21.41 -9.45
CA VAL A 217 3.23 -20.52 -9.41
C VAL A 217 2.06 -21.14 -10.16
N GLU A 218 2.31 -21.71 -11.34
CA GLU A 218 1.27 -22.36 -12.14
C GLU A 218 0.69 -23.59 -11.46
N ARG A 219 1.49 -24.38 -10.73
CA ARG A 219 0.98 -25.50 -9.91
C ARG A 219 0.08 -25.03 -8.77
N PHE A 220 0.43 -23.93 -8.09
CA PHE A 220 -0.44 -23.32 -7.07
C PHE A 220 -1.73 -22.79 -7.70
N ARG A 221 -1.66 -22.25 -8.92
CA ARG A 221 -2.82 -21.79 -9.67
C ARG A 221 -3.73 -22.96 -10.06
N SER A 222 -3.18 -24.03 -10.62
CA SER A 222 -3.94 -25.23 -11.01
C SER A 222 -4.57 -25.93 -9.80
N ALA A 223 -3.93 -25.84 -8.63
CA ALA A 223 -4.48 -26.36 -7.37
C ALA A 223 -5.50 -25.42 -6.71
N GLY A 224 -5.76 -24.23 -7.26
CA GLY A 224 -6.63 -23.22 -6.66
C GLY A 224 -6.05 -22.53 -5.42
N LEU A 225 -4.75 -22.73 -5.14
CA LEU A 225 -4.03 -22.28 -3.95
C LEU A 225 -3.22 -20.98 -4.18
N ALA A 226 -3.31 -20.35 -5.35
CA ALA A 226 -2.60 -19.11 -5.66
C ALA A 226 -2.91 -17.98 -4.65
N HIS A 227 -4.08 -17.99 -4.02
CA HIS A 227 -4.46 -17.02 -3.00
C HIS A 227 -3.65 -17.13 -1.69
N LEU A 228 -2.93 -18.23 -1.47
CA LEU A 228 -2.01 -18.40 -0.34
C LEU A 228 -0.66 -17.71 -0.58
N LEU A 229 -0.28 -17.52 -1.84
CA LEU A 229 0.99 -16.88 -2.21
C LEU A 229 0.96 -15.36 -1.97
N ALA A 230 -0.24 -14.77 -1.92
CA ALA A 230 -0.42 -13.39 -1.50
C ALA A 230 -0.56 -13.33 0.03
N VAL A 231 0.11 -12.36 0.68
CA VAL A 231 -0.09 -12.14 2.12
C VAL A 231 -1.56 -11.87 2.39
N SER A 232 -2.15 -12.75 3.18
CA SER A 232 -3.57 -12.74 3.52
C SER A 232 -3.82 -12.12 4.89
N GLY A 233 -5.08 -11.75 5.15
CA GLY A 233 -5.48 -11.23 6.46
C GLY A 233 -5.27 -12.21 7.62
N THR A 234 -5.14 -13.51 7.33
CA THR A 234 -4.80 -14.53 8.32
C THR A 234 -3.40 -14.33 8.91
N ASN A 235 -2.43 -13.92 8.09
CA ASN A 235 -1.07 -13.62 8.55
C ASN A 235 -1.07 -12.47 9.57
N VAL A 236 -1.82 -11.40 9.26
CA VAL A 236 -2.03 -10.26 10.18
C VAL A 236 -2.69 -10.71 11.48
N ALA A 237 -3.73 -11.55 11.39
CA ALA A 237 -4.46 -12.05 12.55
C ALA A 237 -3.58 -12.91 13.47
N ILE A 238 -2.73 -13.79 12.92
CA ILE A 238 -1.79 -14.63 13.68
C ILE A 238 -0.77 -13.75 14.43
N VAL A 239 -0.17 -12.78 13.73
CA VAL A 239 0.84 -11.88 14.32
C VAL A 239 0.22 -11.05 15.44
N LEU A 240 -0.94 -10.42 15.19
CA LEU A 240 -1.65 -9.63 16.21
C LEU A 240 -2.11 -10.49 17.37
N GLY A 241 -2.61 -11.71 17.12
CA GLY A 241 -3.01 -12.66 18.16
C GLY A 241 -1.84 -13.05 19.06
N THR A 242 -0.67 -13.30 18.48
CA THR A 242 0.55 -13.64 19.21
C THR A 242 1.00 -12.48 20.10
N VAL A 243 0.99 -11.25 19.57
CA VAL A 243 1.30 -10.05 20.37
C VAL A 243 0.26 -9.82 21.46
N ALA A 244 -1.02 -10.04 21.19
CA ALA A 244 -2.08 -9.90 22.19
C ALA A 244 -1.92 -10.90 23.35
N VAL A 245 -1.52 -12.15 23.05
CA VAL A 245 -1.22 -13.17 24.06
C VAL A 245 0.05 -12.84 24.83
N ALA A 246 1.12 -12.42 24.16
CA ALA A 246 2.37 -12.03 24.82
C ALA A 246 2.17 -10.81 25.74
N ALA A 247 1.39 -9.83 25.29
CA ALA A 247 1.09 -8.61 26.03
C ALA A 247 -0.02 -8.80 27.08
N ARG A 248 -0.57 -10.01 27.29
CA ARG A 248 -1.74 -10.24 28.17
C ARG A 248 -1.54 -9.77 29.61
N ARG A 249 -0.29 -9.72 30.10
CA ARG A 249 0.08 -9.29 31.45
C ARG A 249 0.36 -7.79 31.57
N LEU A 250 0.38 -7.06 30.46
CA LEU A 250 0.63 -5.62 30.44
C LEU A 250 -0.66 -4.82 30.70
N PRO A 251 -0.55 -3.58 31.21
CA PRO A 251 -1.70 -2.71 31.38
C PRO A 251 -2.37 -2.43 30.03
N HIS A 252 -3.69 -2.21 30.05
CA HIS A 252 -4.54 -2.08 28.87
C HIS A 252 -4.01 -1.07 27.83
N LYS A 253 -3.50 0.08 28.29
CA LYS A 253 -2.88 1.09 27.41
C LYS A 253 -1.69 0.53 26.63
N LEU A 254 -0.81 -0.24 27.29
CA LEU A 254 0.35 -0.85 26.66
C LEU A 254 -0.04 -1.95 25.66
N ARG A 255 -1.13 -2.68 25.93
CA ARG A 255 -1.65 -3.72 25.02
C ARG A 255 -2.13 -3.11 23.70
N ILE A 256 -2.89 -2.01 23.77
CA ILE A 256 -3.36 -1.29 22.59
C ILE A 256 -2.19 -0.69 21.82
N THR A 257 -1.23 -0.05 22.50
CA THR A 257 -0.06 0.54 21.82
C THR A 257 0.82 -0.53 21.17
N ALA A 258 1.03 -1.67 21.84
CA ALA A 258 1.81 -2.78 21.29
C ALA A 258 1.13 -3.38 20.04
N GLY A 259 -0.19 -3.59 20.09
CA GLY A 259 -0.96 -4.05 18.94
C GLY A 259 -0.92 -3.06 17.77
N GLY A 260 -1.12 -1.76 18.05
CA GLY A 260 -1.07 -0.72 17.03
C GLY A 260 0.31 -0.58 16.39
N ALA A 261 1.38 -0.60 17.20
CA ALA A 261 2.76 -0.57 16.72
C ALA A 261 3.09 -1.81 15.86
N THR A 262 2.63 -2.99 16.28
CA THR A 262 2.81 -4.24 15.51
C THR A 262 2.13 -4.15 14.15
N LEU A 263 0.92 -3.59 14.11
CA LEU A 263 0.14 -3.46 12.90
C LEU A 263 0.79 -2.51 11.90
N VAL A 264 1.28 -1.36 12.38
CA VAL A 264 2.07 -0.42 11.56
C VAL A 264 3.36 -1.08 11.07
N LEU A 265 4.09 -1.76 11.95
CA LEU A 265 5.33 -2.44 11.58
C LEU A 265 5.08 -3.54 10.53
N PHE A 266 4.02 -4.33 10.68
CA PHE A 266 3.65 -5.37 9.72
C PHE A 266 3.40 -4.79 8.33
N VAL A 267 2.63 -3.71 8.21
CA VAL A 267 2.36 -3.04 6.93
C VAL A 267 3.65 -2.51 6.31
N VAL A 268 4.58 -1.97 7.11
CA VAL A 268 5.86 -1.48 6.61
C VAL A 268 6.78 -2.62 6.15
N VAL A 269 6.76 -3.77 6.82
CA VAL A 269 7.58 -4.95 6.49
C VAL A 269 7.09 -5.69 5.25
N VAL A 270 5.78 -5.93 5.18
CA VAL A 270 5.17 -6.64 4.05
C VAL A 270 5.06 -5.73 2.84
N GLY A 271 4.73 -4.46 3.05
CA GLY A 271 4.37 -3.52 2.00
C GLY A 271 2.87 -3.19 2.02
N PRO A 272 2.47 -2.04 1.44
CA PRO A 272 1.08 -1.56 1.49
C PRO A 272 0.15 -2.25 0.49
N ASP A 273 0.13 -3.59 0.44
CA ASP A 273 -0.78 -4.31 -0.45
C ASP A 273 -2.28 -4.07 -0.10
N PRO A 274 -3.20 -4.03 -1.09
CA PRO A 274 -4.63 -3.85 -0.84
C PRO A 274 -5.25 -4.89 0.10
N SER A 275 -4.72 -6.12 0.14
CA SER A 275 -5.14 -7.15 1.12
C SER A 275 -4.64 -6.83 2.53
N VAL A 276 -3.39 -6.40 2.66
CA VAL A 276 -2.72 -6.05 3.91
C VAL A 276 -3.37 -4.83 4.55
N LEU A 277 -3.68 -3.79 3.77
CA LEU A 277 -4.35 -2.59 4.27
C LEU A 277 -5.76 -2.88 4.81
N ARG A 278 -6.51 -3.78 4.15
CA ARG A 278 -7.82 -4.24 4.67
C ARG A 278 -7.67 -5.02 5.97
N ALA A 279 -6.70 -5.91 6.04
CA ALA A 279 -6.43 -6.67 7.25
C ALA A 279 -5.95 -5.78 8.41
N ALA A 280 -5.10 -4.80 8.12
CA ALA A 280 -4.67 -3.76 9.05
C ALA A 280 -5.86 -2.93 9.57
N ALA A 281 -6.77 -2.51 8.70
CA ALA A 281 -7.99 -1.81 9.12
C ALA A 281 -8.84 -2.68 10.08
N MET A 282 -9.09 -3.95 9.72
CA MET A 282 -9.84 -4.88 10.56
C MET A 282 -9.13 -5.20 11.89
N GLY A 283 -7.80 -5.30 11.89
CA GLY A 283 -7.00 -5.49 13.10
C GLY A 283 -7.04 -4.26 14.02
N GLY A 284 -6.95 -3.05 13.47
CA GLY A 284 -7.08 -1.80 14.23
C GLY A 284 -8.47 -1.65 14.86
N ILE A 285 -9.49 -2.02 14.10
CA ILE A 285 -10.87 -2.19 14.56
C ILE A 285 -10.95 -3.13 15.77
N GLY A 286 -10.30 -4.30 15.70
CA GLY A 286 -10.25 -5.26 16.81
C GLY A 286 -9.54 -4.73 18.04
N LEU A 287 -8.45 -3.97 17.86
CA LEU A 287 -7.71 -3.33 18.96
C LEU A 287 -8.52 -2.25 19.68
N ILE A 288 -9.37 -1.52 18.97
CA ILE A 288 -10.27 -0.52 19.56
C ILE A 288 -11.43 -1.18 20.33
N ALA A 289 -11.78 -2.42 19.97
CA ALA A 289 -12.83 -3.18 20.65
C ALA A 289 -12.37 -3.88 21.94
N LEU A 290 -11.05 -4.08 22.11
CA LEU A 290 -10.41 -4.67 23.28
C LEU A 290 -10.46 -3.73 24.49
#